data_AF-A0A9W3JVP0-F1
#
_entry.id   AF-A0A9W3JVP0-F1
#
_cell.length_a   1.000
_cell.length_b   1.000
_cell.length_c   1.000
_cell.angle_alpha   90.00
_cell.angle_beta   90.00
_cell.angle_gamma   90.00
#
_symmetry.space_group_name_H-M   'P 1'
#
loop_
_entity.id
_entity.type
_entity.pdbx_description
1 polymer ?
#
loop_
_entity_poly.entity_id
_entity_poly.type
_entity_poly.pdbx_seq_one_letter_code
_entity_poly.pdbx_strand_id
1 'polypeptide(L)'
;MEDMEQNVSIDLFGHVKSIRFKDSKLILFSFIDDIRGELLCAAYKDESILYYHIERDKRYHLQVNLKGFMKEAENGETYLNNGLYVKRVYVEKE
;
A
#
# COMPACT_ATOMS: atom_id res chain seq x y z
N MET A 1 -21.01 -1.27 15.57
CA MET A 1 -21.21 -0.70 14.22
C MET A 1 -20.73 -1.77 13.25
N GLU A 2 -21.53 -2.17 12.27
CA GLU A 2 -21.09 -3.18 11.30
C GLU A 2 -19.96 -2.59 10.46
N ASP A 3 -18.79 -3.21 10.56
CA ASP A 3 -17.62 -2.91 9.76
C ASP A 3 -17.96 -3.19 8.28
N MET A 4 -18.34 -2.16 7.52
CA MET A 4 -18.63 -2.28 6.09
C MET A 4 -17.32 -2.42 5.32
N GLU A 5 -17.09 -3.59 4.74
CA GLU A 5 -15.93 -3.84 3.86
C GLU A 5 -16.04 -2.96 2.61
N GLN A 6 -15.15 -1.98 2.49
CA GLN A 6 -15.04 -1.19 1.27
C GLN A 6 -13.93 -1.76 0.38
N ASN A 7 -14.28 -1.98 -0.89
CA ASN A 7 -13.34 -2.40 -1.92
C ASN A 7 -13.23 -1.30 -2.97
N VAL A 8 -12.31 -0.36 -2.76
CA VAL A 8 -12.11 0.80 -3.64
C VAL A 8 -10.82 0.59 -4.42
N SER A 9 -10.91 0.64 -5.75
CA SER A 9 -9.73 0.67 -6.60
C SER A 9 -9.22 2.11 -6.65
N ILE A 10 -7.96 2.32 -6.29
CA ILE A 10 -7.30 3.61 -6.39
C ILE A 10 -5.95 3.47 -7.11
N ASP A 11 -5.50 4.58 -7.68
CA ASP A 11 -4.16 4.71 -8.22
C ASP A 11 -3.30 5.51 -7.23
N LEU A 12 -2.10 4.98 -6.95
CA LEU A 12 -1.06 5.63 -6.18
C LEU A 12 0.13 5.94 -7.08
N PHE A 13 0.69 7.14 -6.96
CA PHE A 13 1.80 7.64 -7.74
C PHE A 13 2.85 8.22 -6.81
N GLY A 14 4.07 7.70 -6.88
CA GLY A 14 5.10 8.11 -5.93
C GLY A 14 6.23 7.11 -5.81
N HIS A 15 6.87 7.05 -4.64
CA HIS A 15 8.08 6.25 -4.44
C HIS A 15 8.11 5.56 -3.08
N VAL A 16 8.96 4.53 -2.98
CA VAL A 16 9.16 3.78 -1.74
C VAL A 16 10.21 4.49 -0.88
N LYS A 17 9.81 4.95 0.30
CA LYS A 17 10.70 5.63 1.27
C LYS A 17 11.51 4.63 2.09
N SER A 18 10.87 3.55 2.57
CA SER A 18 11.56 2.53 3.36
C SER A 18 10.91 1.16 3.21
N ILE A 19 11.70 0.11 3.42
CA ILE A 19 11.29 -1.30 3.32
C ILE A 19 11.74 -2.01 4.59
N ARG A 20 10.87 -2.84 5.16
CA ARG A 20 11.15 -3.72 6.29
C ARG A 20 10.69 -5.14 5.97
N PHE A 21 11.62 -6.08 6.02
CA PHE A 21 11.34 -7.49 5.86
C PHE A 21 10.87 -8.03 7.21
N LYS A 22 9.59 -8.38 7.33
CA LYS A 22 9.01 -8.88 8.59
C LYS A 22 9.26 -10.38 8.74
N ASP A 23 9.06 -11.14 7.67
CA ASP A 23 9.32 -12.57 7.59
C ASP A 23 9.59 -13.01 6.13
N SER A 24 9.72 -14.32 5.89
CA SER A 24 10.00 -14.89 4.57
C SER A 24 8.83 -14.84 3.59
N LYS A 25 7.67 -14.32 4.00
CA LYS A 25 6.45 -14.23 3.20
C LYS A 25 5.90 -12.82 3.09
N LEU A 26 6.38 -11.88 3.91
CA LEU A 26 5.81 -10.54 4.03
C LEU A 26 6.91 -9.47 4.11
N ILE A 27 6.78 -8.47 3.23
CA ILE A 27 7.47 -7.20 3.38
C ILE A 27 6.48 -6.10 3.74
N LEU A 28 6.92 -5.18 4.60
CA LEU A 28 6.25 -3.93 4.87
C LEU A 28 7.05 -2.81 4.23
N PHE A 29 6.39 -1.84 3.62
CA PHE A 29 7.07 -0.69 3.06
C PHE A 29 6.27 0.58 3.24
N SER A 30 6.97 1.69 3.37
CA SER A 30 6.38 3.03 3.38
C SER A 30 6.45 3.60 1.97
N PHE A 31 5.28 3.98 1.44
CA PHE A 31 5.11 4.57 0.12
C PHE A 31 4.69 6.02 0.26
N ILE A 32 5.42 6.94 -0.35
CA ILE A 32 5.06 8.36 -0.39
C ILE A 32 4.28 8.60 -1.68
N ASP A 33 2.96 8.73 -1.55
CA ASP A 33 2.07 9.13 -2.64
C ASP A 33 2.04 10.66 -2.76
N ASP A 34 2.13 11.17 -3.99
CA ASP A 34 2.22 12.61 -4.26
C ASP A 34 0.97 13.38 -3.77
N ILE A 35 -0.19 12.72 -3.66
CA ILE A 35 -1.46 13.35 -3.27
C ILE A 35 -1.82 13.02 -1.81
N ARG A 36 -1.64 11.76 -1.39
CA ARG A 36 -2.14 11.23 -0.11
C ARG A 36 -1.09 11.22 1.00
N GLY A 37 0.16 11.54 0.69
CA GLY A 37 1.25 11.51 1.65
C GLY A 37 1.76 10.09 1.92
N GLU A 38 2.21 9.84 3.15
CA GLU A 38 2.85 8.57 3.51
C GLU A 38 1.82 7.48 3.81
N LEU A 39 1.92 6.37 3.08
CA LEU A 39 1.08 5.18 3.21
C LEU A 39 1.94 4.00 3.68
N LEU A 40 1.45 3.25 4.66
CA LEU A 40 2.07 2.00 5.07
C LEU A 40 1.45 0.85 4.28
N CYS A 41 2.29 0.13 3.53
CA CYS A 41 1.90 -0.92 2.61
C CYS A 41 2.47 -2.27 3.05
N ALA A 42 1.77 -3.33 2.66
CA ALA A 42 2.19 -4.72 2.85
C ALA A 42 2.23 -5.43 1.49
N ALA A 43 3.28 -6.19 1.22
CA ALA A 43 3.34 -7.07 0.05
C ALA A 43 3.69 -8.50 0.49
N TYR A 44 2.81 -9.43 0.13
CA TYR A 44 2.99 -10.85 0.38
C TYR A 44 3.65 -11.53 -0.83
N LYS A 45 4.52 -12.50 -0.54
CA LYS A 45 5.36 -13.22 -1.51
C LYS A 45 4.61 -13.85 -2.68
N ASP A 46 3.42 -14.39 -2.43
CA ASP A 46 2.63 -15.10 -3.43
C ASP A 46 1.49 -14.25 -4.03
N GLU A 47 1.38 -12.99 -3.59
CA GLU A 47 0.25 -12.11 -3.94
C GLU A 47 0.67 -10.83 -4.65
N SER A 48 1.92 -10.40 -4.48
CA SER A 48 2.40 -9.13 -5.02
C SER A 48 3.79 -9.24 -5.61
N ILE A 49 3.91 -8.78 -6.86
CA ILE A 49 5.19 -8.68 -7.57
C ILE A 49 6.17 -7.73 -6.86
N LEU A 50 5.66 -6.77 -6.07
CA LEU A 50 6.50 -5.88 -5.27
C LEU A 50 7.31 -6.63 -4.22
N TYR A 51 6.88 -7.81 -3.75
CA TYR A 51 7.69 -8.60 -2.84
C TYR A 51 9.09 -8.90 -3.41
N TYR A 52 9.19 -9.10 -4.73
CA TYR A 52 10.43 -9.49 -5.41
C TYR A 52 11.20 -8.32 -6.01
N HIS A 53 10.51 -7.25 -6.41
CA HIS A 53 11.08 -6.18 -7.24
C HIS A 53 10.86 -4.77 -6.67
N ILE A 54 10.63 -4.66 -5.36
CA ILE A 54 10.56 -3.37 -4.70
C ILE A 54 11.96 -2.75 -4.57
N GLU A 55 12.08 -1.49 -4.96
CA GLU A 55 13.31 -0.73 -4.92
C GLU A 55 13.02 0.64 -4.30
N ARG A 56 13.96 1.12 -3.49
CA ARG A 56 13.95 2.51 -3.02
C ARG A 56 14.42 3.37 -4.21
N ASP A 57 13.90 4.60 -4.30
CA ASP A 57 14.27 5.60 -5.31
C ASP A 57 13.68 5.44 -6.72
N LYS A 58 12.89 4.38 -6.99
CA LYS A 58 12.06 4.31 -8.21
C LYS A 58 10.70 4.97 -8.02
N ARG A 59 10.22 5.63 -9.07
CA ARG A 59 8.83 6.08 -9.17
C ARG A 59 7.95 4.93 -9.67
N TYR A 60 6.88 4.70 -8.93
CA TYR A 60 5.87 3.69 -9.20
C TYR A 60 4.52 4.34 -9.41
N HIS A 61 3.79 3.80 -10.37
CA HIS A 61 2.34 3.90 -10.45
C HIS A 61 1.75 2.55 -10.04
N LEU A 62 1.12 2.54 -8.86
CA LEU A 62 0.51 1.35 -8.27
C LEU A 62 -1.00 1.43 -8.44
N GLN A 63 -1.56 0.46 -9.16
CA GLN A 63 -3.00 0.22 -9.13
C GLN A 63 -3.31 -0.71 -7.97
N VAL A 64 -4.00 -0.19 -6.97
CA VAL A 64 -4.25 -0.91 -5.72
C VAL A 64 -5.74 -1.00 -5.44
N ASN A 65 -6.15 -2.15 -4.92
CA ASN A 65 -7.43 -2.28 -4.26
C ASN A 65 -7.22 -2.07 -2.78
N LEU A 66 -7.85 -1.03 -2.22
CA LEU A 66 -8.05 -0.91 -0.79
C LEU A 66 -9.12 -1.93 -0.39
N LYS A 67 -8.75 -2.90 0.44
CA LYS A 67 -9.69 -3.82 1.09
C LYS A 67 -9.57 -3.67 2.58
N GLY A 68 -10.63 -3.25 3.26
CA GLY A 68 -10.66 -3.26 4.71
C GLY A 68 -11.75 -2.38 5.28
N PHE A 69 -11.52 -2.00 6.54
CA PHE A 69 -12.50 -1.33 7.38
C PHE A 69 -11.98 0.05 7.75
N MET A 70 -12.83 1.05 7.51
CA MET A 70 -12.60 2.40 8.03
C MET A 70 -12.81 2.34 9.54
N LYS A 71 -11.74 2.59 10.31
CA LYS A 71 -11.82 2.68 11.76
C LYS A 71 -11.66 4.11 12.20
N GLU A 72 -12.63 4.60 12.95
CA GLU A 72 -12.49 5.84 13.70
C GLU A 72 -11.74 5.52 14.99
N ALA A 73 -10.63 6.21 15.24
CA ALA A 73 -9.97 6.17 16.53
C ALA A 73 -10.72 7.04 17.54
N GLU A 74 -10.50 6.78 18.82
CA GLU A 74 -11.18 7.48 19.92
C GLU A 74 -10.92 9.00 19.94
N ASN A 75 -9.87 9.47 19.27
CA ASN A 75 -9.56 10.89 19.10
C ASN A 75 -10.26 11.55 17.90
N GLY A 76 -11.15 10.84 17.20
CA GLY A 76 -11.87 11.33 16.02
C GLY A 76 -11.07 11.23 14.72
N GLU A 77 -9.86 10.68 14.74
CA GLU A 77 -9.10 10.44 13.52
C GLU A 77 -9.60 9.18 12.82
N THR A 78 -9.89 9.30 11.53
CA THR A 78 -10.30 8.15 10.74
C THR A 78 -9.07 7.48 10.12
N TYR A 79 -8.82 6.24 10.51
CA TYR A 79 -7.75 5.41 9.98
C TYR A 79 -8.31 4.35 9.04
N LEU A 80 -7.74 4.27 7.85
CA LEU A 80 -8.03 3.20 6.91
C LEU A 80 -7.19 1.98 7.31
N ASN A 81 -7.80 1.02 8.02
CA ASN A 81 -7.17 -0.29 8.24
C ASN A 81 -7.43 -1.17 7.01
N ASN A 82 -6.82 -0.77 5.90
CA ASN A 82 -7.00 -1.39 4.60
C ASN A 82 -5.73 -2.14 4.21
N GLY A 83 -5.89 -3.40 3.82
CA GLY A 83 -4.90 -4.09 3.03
C GLY A 83 -4.79 -3.40 1.67
N LEU A 84 -3.60 -2.93 1.34
CA LEU A 84 -3.26 -2.41 0.02
C LEU A 84 -2.87 -3.58 -0.87
N TYR A 85 -3.78 -3.96 -1.77
CA TYR A 85 -3.55 -5.08 -2.67
C TYR A 85 -3.13 -4.57 -4.05
N VAL A 86 -1.85 -4.69 -4.36
CA VAL A 86 -1.28 -4.19 -5.61
C VAL A 86 -1.68 -5.11 -6.77
N LYS A 87 -2.54 -4.63 -7.66
CA LYS A 87 -3.00 -5.36 -8.84
C LYS A 87 -2.05 -5.23 -10.02
N ARG A 88 -1.52 -4.02 -10.24
CA ARG A 88 -0.59 -3.73 -11.33
C ARG A 88 0.44 -2.73 -10.86
N VAL A 89 1.65 -2.90 -11.37
CA VAL A 89 2.81 -2.04 -11.11
C VAL A 89 3.31 -1.54 -12.45
N TYR A 90 3.35 -0.22 -12.60
CA TYR A 90 4.05 0.44 -13.69
C TYR A 90 5.24 1.18 -13.10
N VAL A 91 6.43 0.90 -13.62
CA VAL A 91 7.65 1.61 -13.23
C VAL A 91 7.91 2.65 -14.30
N GLU A 92 8.02 3.92 -13.91
CA GLU A 92 8.42 4.97 -14.85
C GLU A 92 9.84 4.66 -15.33
N LYS A 93 10.05 4.63 -16.65
CA LYS A 93 11.39 4.51 -17.22
C LYS A 93 12.08 5.86 -17.09
N GLU A 94 13.27 5.87 -16.50
CA GLU A 94 14.21 7.00 -16.55
C GLU A 94 14.52 7.42 -18.00
#